data_AF-A0A924KFK6-F1
#
_entry.id   AF-A0A924KFK6-F1
#
_cell.length_a   1.000
_cell.length_b   1.000
_cell.length_c   1.000
_cell.angle_alpha   90.00
_cell.angle_beta   90.00
_cell.angle_gamma   90.00
#
_symmetry.space_group_name_H-M   'P 1'
#
loop_
_entity.id
_entity.type
_entity.pdbx_description
1 polymer ?
#
loop_
_entity_poly.entity_id
_entity_poly.type
_entity_poly.pdbx_seq_one_letter_code
_entity_poly.pdbx_strand_id
1 'polypeptide(L)' 'PLYGVTTLVNDKSRVFKGGSWNDQAQWLNPASRRHMQEDDSSADVGFRCAMTMLGTSAIRPSKGGFKIGK' A
#
# COMPACT_ATOMS: atom_id res chain seq x y z
N PRO A 1 3.22 28.93 26.36
CA PRO A 1 2.82 27.50 26.23
C PRO A 1 3.85 26.75 25.37
N LEU A 2 4.76 26.05 26.03
CA LEU A 2 5.80 25.25 25.38
C LEU A 2 5.17 24.06 24.65
N TYR A 3 5.57 23.89 23.38
CA TYR A 3 5.57 22.67 22.57
C TYR A 3 4.42 21.68 22.86
N GLY A 4 3.28 21.91 22.21
CA GLY A 4 2.25 20.89 22.07
C GLY A 4 2.79 19.71 21.27
N VAL A 5 2.47 18.49 21.72
CA VAL A 5 2.88 17.23 21.12
C VAL A 5 2.45 17.18 19.64
N THR A 6 3.33 17.56 18.72
CA THR A 6 3.10 17.38 17.28
C THR A 6 3.35 15.91 16.94
N THR A 7 2.35 15.06 17.13
CA THR A 7 2.44 13.68 16.63
C THR A 7 2.42 13.70 15.10
N LEU A 8 3.21 12.85 14.45
CA LEU A 8 3.08 12.60 13.00
C LEU A 8 1.77 11.89 12.63
N VAL A 9 0.91 11.61 13.62
CA VAL A 9 -0.42 11.05 13.44
C VAL A 9 -1.34 12.18 13.00
N ASN A 10 -1.49 12.33 11.69
CA ASN A 10 -2.46 13.22 11.06
C ASN A 10 -3.13 12.45 9.91
N ASP A 11 -4.30 12.92 9.45
CA ASP A 11 -5.04 12.26 8.37
C ASP A 11 -4.36 12.39 6.99
N LYS A 12 -3.31 13.22 6.91
CA LYS A 12 -2.54 13.49 5.71
C LYS A 12 -1.32 12.58 5.55
N SER A 13 -0.92 11.87 6.61
CA SER A 13 0.22 10.98 6.61
C SER A 13 -0.20 9.63 6.05
N ARG A 14 0.47 9.20 4.98
CA ARG A 14 0.21 7.94 4.30
C ARG A 14 1.33 6.94 4.57
N VAL A 15 0.93 5.68 4.73
CA VAL A 15 1.88 4.57 4.89
C VAL A 15 2.27 4.05 3.52
N PHE A 16 3.58 3.92 3.28
CA PHE A 16 4.13 3.27 2.10
C PHE A 16 5.10 2.14 2.49
N LYS A 17 5.25 1.16 1.60
CA LYS A 17 5.85 -0.16 1.87
C LYS A 17 6.69 -0.65 0.68
N GLY A 18 7.53 -1.66 0.92
CA GLY A 18 8.18 -2.43 -0.15
C GLY A 18 9.64 -2.06 -0.44
N GLY A 19 10.18 -1.05 0.27
CA GLY A 19 11.52 -0.54 0.02
C GLY A 19 11.66 0.16 -1.34
N SER A 20 12.77 0.84 -1.54
CA SER A 20 13.15 1.50 -2.79
C SER A 20 14.52 1.01 -3.26
N TRP A 21 14.93 1.43 -4.46
CA TRP A 21 16.24 1.11 -5.01
C TRP A 21 17.41 1.68 -4.18
N ASN A 22 17.13 2.68 -3.34
CA ASN A 22 18.12 3.34 -2.50
C ASN A 22 18.15 2.78 -1.06
N ASP A 23 17.29 1.80 -0.74
CA ASP A 23 17.26 1.18 0.59
C ASP A 23 18.28 0.03 0.68
N GLN A 24 19.02 -0.04 1.79
CA GLN A 24 19.92 -1.18 2.03
C GLN A 24 19.13 -2.42 2.44
N ALA A 25 19.60 -3.60 2.00
CA ALA A 25 18.97 -4.91 2.25
C ALA A 25 18.56 -5.16 3.71
N GLN A 26 19.39 -4.74 4.68
CA GLN A 26 19.14 -4.94 6.11
C GLN A 26 17.90 -4.19 6.65
N TRP A 27 17.42 -3.16 5.93
CA TRP A 27 16.29 -2.33 6.34
C TRP A 27 14.96 -2.76 5.70
N LEU A 28 14.99 -3.73 4.79
CA LEU A 28 13.82 -4.27 4.09
C LEU A 28 13.12 -5.33 4.95
N ASN A 29 12.29 -4.90 5.89
CA ASN A 29 11.43 -5.77 6.69
C ASN A 29 9.94 -5.57 6.29
N PRO A 30 9.17 -6.63 5.98
CA PRO A 30 7.74 -6.51 5.66
C PRO A 30 6.91 -5.85 6.77
N ALA A 31 7.33 -5.99 8.04
CA ALA A 31 6.68 -5.34 9.18
C ALA A 31 6.94 -3.83 9.23
N SER A 32 8.07 -3.35 8.70
CA SER A 32 8.45 -1.94 8.74
C SER A 32 7.42 -1.06 8.02
N ARG A 33 6.97 0.01 8.68
CA ARG A 33 5.99 0.99 8.16
C ARG A 33 6.69 2.34 8.06
N ARG A 34 6.80 2.87 6.84
CA ARG A 34 7.31 4.22 6.60
C ARG A 34 6.14 5.14 6.29
N HIS A 35 6.31 6.42 6.62
CA HIS A 35 5.28 7.44 6.54
C HIS A 35 5.77 8.62 5.72
N MET A 36 4.92 9.15 4.85
CA MET A 36 5.15 10.34 4.02
C MET A 36 3.86 11.14 3.96
N GLN A 37 3.95 12.45 3.78
CA GLN A 37 2.76 13.28 3.61
C GLN A 37 2.14 13.03 2.23
N GLU A 38 0.81 13.07 2.12
CA GLU A 38 0.09 12.83 0.86
C GLU A 38 0.44 13.80 -0.28
N ASP A 39 0.90 15.02 0.05
CA ASP A 39 1.28 16.04 -0.92
C ASP A 39 2.76 15.98 -1.33
N ASP A 40 3.56 15.13 -0.67
CA ASP A 40 4.99 14.99 -0.93
C ASP A 40 5.25 13.95 -2.03
N SER A 41 6.33 14.16 -2.79
CA SER A 41 6.77 13.22 -3.82
C SER A 41 8.26 12.91 -3.66
N SER A 42 8.64 11.69 -4.05
CA SER A 42 10.03 11.24 -4.07
C SER A 42 10.27 10.35 -5.28
N ALA A 43 11.48 10.42 -5.84
CA ALA A 43 11.89 9.60 -6.98
C ALA A 43 11.97 8.09 -6.68
N ASP A 44 11.92 7.72 -5.40
CA ASP A 44 12.05 6.36 -4.92
C ASP A 44 10.72 5.76 -4.40
N VAL A 45 9.62 6.51 -4.53
CA VAL A 45 8.26 6.10 -4.15
C VAL A 45 7.37 6.01 -5.40
N GLY A 46 6.54 4.96 -5.46
CA GLY A 46 5.59 4.74 -6.56
C GLY A 46 4.32 4.03 -6.09
N PHE A 47 3.46 3.62 -7.04
CA PHE A 47 2.18 2.98 -6.75
C PHE A 47 2.09 1.55 -7.29
N ARG A 48 1.23 0.74 -6.65
CA ARG A 48 0.80 -0.56 -7.16
C ARG A 48 -0.73 -0.60 -7.14
N CYS A 49 -1.33 -1.03 -8.24
CA CYS A 49 -2.77 -1.18 -8.32
C CYS A 49 -3.21 -2.40 -7.49
N ALA A 50 -4.21 -2.22 -6.64
CA ALA A 50 -4.87 -3.30 -5.91
C ALA A 50 -6.31 -3.42 -6.41
N MET A 51 -6.81 -4.65 -6.49
CA MET A 51 -8.18 -4.95 -6.94
C MET A 51 -8.80 -5.97 -5.98
N THR A 52 -10.07 -5.79 -5.66
CA THR A 52 -10.78 -6.68 -4.72
C THR A 52 -11.08 -8.06 -5.34
N MET A 53 -11.48 -8.12 -6.60
CA MET A 53 -11.74 -9.36 -7.34
C MET A 53 -11.79 -9.08 -8.84
N LEU A 54 -11.13 -9.90 -9.68
CA LEU A 54 -11.09 -9.70 -11.14
C LEU A 54 -12.28 -10.34 -11.90
N GLY A 55 -13.09 -11.16 -11.23
CA GLY A 55 -14.12 -11.98 -11.86
C GLY A 55 -13.57 -13.17 -12.67
N THR A 56 -14.46 -14.02 -13.19
CA THR A 56 -14.05 -15.13 -14.06
C THR A 56 -13.66 -14.58 -15.42
N SER A 57 -12.40 -14.75 -15.84
CA SER A 57 -11.97 -14.44 -17.21
C SER A 57 -12.78 -15.24 -18.22
N ALA A 58 -13.64 -14.57 -18.97
CA ALA A 58 -14.51 -15.19 -19.97
C ALA A 58 -13.73 -15.62 -21.23
N ILE A 59 -12.92 -16.68 -21.11
CA ILE A 59 -12.45 -17.48 -22.26
C ILE A 59 -12.52 -18.96 -21.87
N ARG A 60 -13.71 -19.42 -21.50
CA ARG A 60 -14.15 -20.83 -21.51
C ARG A 60 -15.68 -20.82 -21.36
N PRO A 61 -16.43 -21.59 -22.16
CA PRO A 61 -17.85 -21.73 -21.93
C PRO A 61 -18.05 -22.31 -20.53
N SER A 62 -18.92 -21.65 -19.76
CA SER A 62 -19.16 -21.90 -18.36
C SER A 62 -19.46 -23.37 -18.06
N LYS A 63 -18.62 -24.00 -17.25
CA LYS A 63 -19.02 -25.14 -16.40
C LYS A 63 -18.44 -24.93 -15.01
N GLY A 64 -19.15 -24.13 -14.21
CA GLY A 64 -18.87 -23.92 -12.79
C GLY A 64 -18.33 -22.52 -12.47
N GLY A 65 -19.23 -21.54 -12.35
CA GLY A 65 -18.90 -20.25 -11.73
C GLY A 65 -18.65 -20.41 -10.23
N PHE A 66 -17.79 -19.55 -9.67
CA PHE A 66 -17.57 -19.45 -8.23
C PHE A 66 -18.88 -19.08 -7.54
N LYS A 67 -19.43 -19.98 -6.71
CA LYS A 67 -20.58 -19.65 -5.86
C LYS A 67 -20.06 -18.94 -4.61
N ILE A 68 -20.40 -17.67 -4.48
CA ILE A 68 -20.20 -16.91 -3.25
C ILE A 68 -21.03 -17.61 -2.17
N GLY A 69 -20.35 -18.21 -1.20
CA GLY A 69 -20.96 -18.68 0.03
C GLY A 69 -21.42 -17.48 0.86
N LYS A 70 -22.55 -17.69 1.54
CA LYS A 70 -23.32 -16.74 2.35
C LYS A 70 -22.50 -15.78 3.21
#